data_AF-A0A1B9BWB7-F1
#
_entry.id   AF-A0A1B9BWB7-F1
#
_cell.length_a   1.000
_cell.length_b   1.000
_cell.length_c   1.000
_cell.angle_alpha   90.00
_cell.angle_beta   90.00
_cell.angle_gamma   90.00
#
_symmetry.space_group_name_H-M   'P 1'
#
loop_
_entity.id
_entity.type
_entity.pdbx_description
1 polymer ?
#
loop_
_entity_poly.entity_id
_entity_poly.type
_entity_poly.pdbx_seq_one_letter_code
_entity_poly.pdbx_strand_id
1 'polypeptide(L)'
;MKRSSVNMLAWIKGLIAHQAIAMTAILAVLSMYAVGFYMAGEKYDFSTTWFLYINPIILLAAMAVMGQYLYQYDSHFANGRPRIAWPQWKMWSFIAGLFLTIILWNSPMNFLVHRSMTIYTIKLMGEFELAAPLLVLGIPDNVTINNKRYLYGLLRFAHNPAVSSLALLSLLVLWSMSSQMYLGLKYSVIFTLLPGAYLALGIILWMQSLKVFPSLPNLRNHLQKAGYVFVTEVIMMGMGGMWFWSSTSTNPMGSSHILWGMTPLSDQRSAGIAMMALSLPTMCLVSWHFWRWIEDVLHDPETLLFVDSED
;
A
#
# COMPACT_ATOMS: atom_id res chain seq x y z
N MET A 1 13.26 -10.82 31.03
CA MET A 1 13.81 -10.16 29.81
C MET A 1 14.21 -8.73 30.16
N LYS A 2 15.50 -8.38 30.03
CA LYS A 2 15.99 -7.01 30.23
C LYS A 2 15.31 -6.09 29.23
N ARG A 3 14.64 -5.03 29.69
CA ARG A 3 14.21 -3.91 28.83
C ARG A 3 15.48 -3.36 28.18
N SER A 4 15.67 -3.64 26.90
CA SER A 4 16.54 -2.83 26.05
C SER A 4 15.91 -1.44 26.06
N SER A 5 16.42 -0.53 26.87
CA SER A 5 16.21 0.89 26.65
C SER A 5 16.58 1.12 25.19
N VAL A 6 15.66 1.67 24.40
CA VAL A 6 15.99 2.13 23.05
C VAL A 6 17.18 3.06 23.25
N ASN A 7 18.36 2.65 22.80
CA ASN A 7 19.56 3.44 22.99
C ASN A 7 19.39 4.64 22.06
N MET A 8 18.80 5.71 22.60
CA MET A 8 18.37 6.88 21.85
C MET A 8 19.56 7.46 21.03
N LEU A 9 20.77 7.31 21.56
CA LEU A 9 22.01 7.69 20.90
C LEU A 9 22.32 6.83 19.65
N ALA A 10 22.05 5.53 19.69
CA ALA A 10 22.24 4.62 18.56
C ALA A 10 21.18 4.84 17.48
N TRP A 11 19.94 5.15 17.87
CA TRP A 11 18.89 5.58 16.95
C TRP A 11 19.25 6.88 16.23
N ILE A 12 19.75 7.88 16.97
CA ILE A 12 20.25 9.14 16.39
C ILE A 12 21.43 8.88 15.44
N LYS A 13 22.38 8.00 15.79
CA LYS A 13 23.51 7.65 14.91
C LYS A 13 23.07 6.94 13.63
N GLY A 14 22.11 6.01 13.70
CA GLY A 14 21.53 5.37 12.53
C GLY A 14 20.80 6.37 11.63
N LEU A 15 20.07 7.32 12.23
CA LEU A 15 19.43 8.42 11.52
C LEU A 15 20.48 9.30 10.81
N ILE A 16 21.59 9.63 11.48
CA ILE A 16 22.72 10.40 10.92
C ILE A 16 23.40 9.64 9.78
N ALA A 17 23.66 8.33 9.93
CA ALA A 17 24.25 7.50 8.88
C ALA A 17 23.38 7.47 7.61
N HIS A 18 22.06 7.57 7.78
CA HIS A 18 21.08 7.59 6.70
C HIS A 18 20.56 8.99 6.38
N GLN A 19 21.18 10.05 6.90
CA GLN A 19 20.76 11.43 6.63
C GLN A 19 20.78 11.74 5.14
N ALA A 20 21.71 11.18 4.38
CA ALA A 20 21.73 11.36 2.93
C ALA A 20 20.44 10.85 2.27
N ILE A 21 19.94 9.68 2.67
CA ILE A 21 18.71 9.08 2.12
C ILE A 21 17.47 9.86 2.58
N ALA A 22 17.42 10.23 3.87
CA ALA A 22 16.32 11.04 4.39
C ALA A 22 16.27 12.42 3.72
N MET A 23 17.43 13.07 3.54
CA MET A 23 17.55 14.37 2.89
C MET A 23 17.18 14.31 1.41
N THR A 24 17.59 13.26 0.68
CA THR A 24 17.18 13.10 -0.72
C THR A 24 15.68 12.85 -0.84
N ALA A 25 15.09 12.05 0.05
CA ALA A 25 13.64 11.86 0.09
C ALA A 25 12.89 13.17 0.37
N ILE A 26 13.35 13.95 1.34
CA ILE A 26 12.79 15.28 1.65
C ILE A 26 12.92 16.20 0.44
N LEU A 27 14.12 16.32 -0.15
CA LEU A 27 14.37 17.16 -1.33
C LEU A 27 13.51 16.75 -2.52
N ALA A 28 13.29 15.45 -2.74
CA ALA A 28 12.44 14.95 -3.80
C ALA A 28 10.97 15.31 -3.57
N VAL A 29 10.46 15.18 -2.35
CA VAL A 29 9.11 15.64 -2.01
C VAL A 29 8.98 17.15 -2.24
N LEU A 30 9.99 17.93 -1.84
CA LEU A 30 10.00 19.38 -2.02
C LEU A 30 10.04 19.80 -3.49
N SER A 31 10.85 19.13 -4.31
CA SER A 31 10.89 19.42 -5.75
C SER A 31 9.56 19.08 -6.42
N MET A 32 8.91 17.97 -6.03
CA MET A 32 7.58 17.62 -6.51
C MET A 32 6.52 18.68 -6.15
N TYR A 33 6.56 19.21 -4.92
CA TYR A 33 5.67 20.30 -4.53
C TYR A 33 5.93 21.57 -5.34
N ALA A 34 7.19 21.98 -5.47
CA ALA A 34 7.55 23.16 -6.26
C ALA A 34 7.04 23.06 -7.71
N VAL A 35 7.21 21.89 -8.35
CA VAL A 35 6.70 21.63 -9.71
C VAL A 35 5.17 21.64 -9.74
N GLY A 36 4.49 20.97 -8.80
CA GLY A 36 3.03 20.89 -8.77
C GLY A 36 2.36 22.26 -8.61
N PHE A 37 2.90 23.12 -7.75
CA PHE A 37 2.42 24.49 -7.59
C PHE A 37 2.73 25.38 -8.80
N TYR A 38 3.91 25.22 -9.42
CA TYR A 38 4.23 25.92 -10.66
C TYR A 38 3.20 25.57 -11.77
N MET A 39 2.82 24.30 -11.88
CA MET A 39 1.78 23.88 -12.82
C MET A 39 0.38 24.40 -12.44
N ALA A 40 0.12 24.67 -11.16
CA ALA A 40 -1.17 25.21 -10.70
C ALA A 40 -1.32 26.73 -10.93
N GLY A 41 -0.24 27.44 -11.27
CA GLY A 41 -0.28 28.88 -11.60
C GLY A 41 -0.49 29.81 -10.40
N GLU A 42 -0.32 29.34 -9.17
CA GLU A 42 -0.49 30.17 -7.97
C GLU A 42 0.80 30.95 -7.61
N LYS A 43 0.63 32.21 -7.14
CA LYS A 43 1.74 33.06 -6.70
C LYS A 43 2.28 32.56 -5.36
N TYR A 44 3.57 32.24 -5.34
CA TYR A 44 4.23 31.42 -4.32
C TYR A 44 4.68 32.24 -3.10
N ASP A 45 4.22 31.89 -1.90
CA ASP A 45 4.92 32.17 -0.65
C ASP A 45 5.38 30.83 -0.05
N PHE A 46 6.69 30.62 -0.06
CA PHE A 46 7.31 29.36 0.35
C PHE A 46 6.97 29.03 1.81
N SER A 47 6.86 30.04 2.67
CA SER A 47 6.66 29.84 4.11
C SER A 47 5.27 29.30 4.47
N THR A 48 4.21 29.88 3.90
CA THR A 48 2.81 29.46 4.12
C THR A 48 2.53 28.08 3.54
N THR A 49 3.17 27.76 2.41
CA THR A 49 3.01 26.48 1.71
C THR A 49 3.52 25.29 2.53
N TRP A 50 4.64 25.46 3.23
CA TRP A 50 5.21 24.42 4.10
C TRP A 50 4.31 24.06 5.28
N PHE A 51 3.71 25.06 5.93
CA PHE A 51 2.88 24.83 7.12
C PHE A 51 1.47 24.33 6.81
N LEU A 52 0.91 24.70 5.64
CA LEU A 52 -0.46 24.37 5.31
C LEU A 52 -0.61 23.01 4.60
N TYR A 53 0.40 22.55 3.86
CA TYR A 53 0.20 21.45 2.89
C TYR A 53 1.02 20.19 3.14
N ILE A 54 2.12 20.28 3.88
CA ILE A 54 2.81 19.08 4.37
C ILE A 54 2.13 18.72 5.67
N ASN A 55 1.56 17.53 5.77
CA ASN A 55 1.06 17.06 7.05
C ASN A 55 2.26 16.61 7.89
N PRO A 56 2.67 17.39 8.92
CA PRO A 56 3.89 17.11 9.65
C PRO A 56 3.78 15.79 10.41
N ILE A 57 2.57 15.39 10.81
CA ILE A 57 2.32 14.15 11.53
C ILE A 57 2.67 12.95 10.66
N ILE A 58 2.25 12.98 9.39
CA ILE A 58 2.47 11.89 8.43
C ILE A 58 3.97 11.78 8.11
N LEU A 59 4.62 12.91 7.84
CA LEU A 59 6.06 12.95 7.56
C LEU A 59 6.87 12.46 8.75
N LEU A 60 6.57 12.95 9.96
CA LEU A 60 7.25 12.53 11.19
C LEU A 60 7.01 11.04 11.49
N ALA A 61 5.79 10.55 11.28
CA ALA A 61 5.47 9.13 11.44
C ALA A 61 6.26 8.27 10.45
N ALA A 62 6.32 8.67 9.17
CA ALA A 62 7.09 7.97 8.15
C ALA A 62 8.60 8.01 8.46
N MET A 63 9.15 9.16 8.87
CA MET A 63 10.55 9.28 9.29
C MET A 63 10.86 8.39 10.50
N ALA A 64 9.95 8.32 11.48
CA ALA A 64 10.11 7.45 12.64
C ALA A 64 10.10 5.96 12.24
N VAL A 65 9.17 5.55 11.37
CA VAL A 65 9.09 4.18 10.83
C VAL A 65 10.35 3.85 10.02
N MET A 66 10.80 4.76 9.13
CA MET A 66 12.01 4.59 8.34
C MET A 66 13.25 4.46 9.22
N GLY A 67 13.43 5.37 10.18
CA GLY A 67 14.56 5.35 11.11
C GLY A 67 14.57 4.09 11.96
N GLN A 68 13.40 3.63 12.42
CA GLN A 68 13.28 2.37 13.16
C GLN A 68 13.60 1.15 12.28
N TYR A 69 13.18 1.15 11.01
CA TYR A 69 13.47 0.08 10.06
C TYR A 69 14.97 -0.01 9.74
N LEU A 70 15.59 1.12 9.37
CA LEU A 70 17.01 1.20 9.04
C LEU A 70 17.90 0.88 10.25
N TYR A 71 17.51 1.34 11.44
CA TYR A 71 18.22 0.96 12.67
C TYR A 71 18.21 -0.56 12.90
N GLN A 72 17.07 -1.22 12.67
CA GLN A 72 16.99 -2.68 12.78
C GLN A 72 17.83 -3.39 11.71
N TYR A 73 17.82 -2.85 10.49
CA TYR A 73 18.66 -3.32 9.39
C TYR A 73 20.15 -3.23 9.76
N ASP A 74 20.65 -2.05 10.14
CA ASP A 74 22.05 -1.85 10.54
C ASP A 74 22.45 -2.72 11.73
N SER A 75 21.60 -2.77 12.75
CA SER A 75 21.84 -3.61 13.92
C SER A 75 21.90 -5.10 13.53
N HIS A 76 21.14 -5.55 12.54
CA HIS A 76 21.22 -6.92 12.05
C HIS A 76 22.57 -7.19 11.37
N PHE A 77 23.07 -6.25 10.56
CA PHE A 77 24.38 -6.34 9.91
C PHE A 77 25.54 -6.28 10.92
N ALA A 78 25.49 -5.36 11.88
CA ALA A 78 26.54 -5.18 12.88
C ALA A 78 26.71 -6.40 13.81
N ASN A 79 25.62 -7.13 14.08
CA ASN A 79 25.64 -8.33 14.93
C ASN A 79 26.10 -9.61 14.20
N GLY A 80 26.59 -9.51 12.95
CA GLY A 80 27.18 -10.65 12.23
C GLY A 80 26.21 -11.80 11.93
N ARG A 81 24.89 -11.56 12.01
CA ARG A 81 23.88 -12.56 11.65
C ARG A 81 23.97 -12.84 10.15
N PRO A 82 23.89 -14.11 9.72
CA PRO A 82 24.20 -14.50 8.34
C PRO A 82 23.42 -13.66 7.32
N ARG A 83 24.13 -13.21 6.27
CA ARG A 83 23.66 -12.36 5.15
C ARG A 83 22.35 -12.81 4.50
N ILE A 84 21.95 -14.07 4.68
CA ILE A 84 20.79 -14.69 4.06
C ILE A 84 19.46 -14.13 4.62
N ALA A 85 19.45 -13.57 5.84
CA ALA A 85 18.18 -13.19 6.47
C ALA A 85 17.61 -11.81 6.05
N TRP A 86 18.40 -10.90 5.48
CA TRP A 86 17.90 -9.56 5.10
C TRP A 86 18.61 -8.95 3.87
N PRO A 87 18.22 -9.34 2.66
CA PRO A 87 18.84 -8.83 1.43
C PRO A 87 18.55 -7.35 1.18
N GLN A 88 19.47 -6.66 0.49
CA GLN A 88 19.37 -5.21 0.20
C GLN A 88 18.14 -4.84 -0.63
N TRP A 89 17.67 -5.70 -1.53
CA TRP A 89 16.48 -5.41 -2.35
C TRP A 89 15.22 -5.26 -1.48
N LYS A 90 15.12 -5.99 -0.35
CA LYS A 90 14.01 -5.84 0.60
C LYS A 90 14.06 -4.48 1.28
N MET A 91 15.24 -4.03 1.67
CA MET A 91 15.44 -2.68 2.22
C MET A 91 14.97 -1.61 1.23
N TRP A 92 15.42 -1.69 -0.03
CA TRP A 92 15.02 -0.72 -1.06
C TRP A 92 13.53 -0.80 -1.40
N SER A 93 12.93 -2.00 -1.41
CA SER A 93 11.48 -2.19 -1.54
C SER A 93 10.72 -1.48 -0.41
N PHE A 94 11.15 -1.65 0.85
CA PHE A 94 10.52 -0.98 1.99
C PHE A 94 10.62 0.55 1.89
N ILE A 95 11.82 1.07 1.58
CA ILE A 95 12.04 2.51 1.42
C ILE A 95 11.19 3.05 0.26
N ALA A 96 11.13 2.34 -0.87
CA ALA A 96 10.32 2.73 -2.01
C ALA A 96 8.82 2.77 -1.67
N GLY A 97 8.30 1.76 -0.97
CA GLY A 97 6.91 1.72 -0.52
C GLY A 97 6.58 2.88 0.42
N LEU A 98 7.46 3.16 1.39
CA LEU A 98 7.28 4.27 2.32
C LEU A 98 7.36 5.63 1.62
N PHE A 99 8.28 5.79 0.70
CA PHE A 99 8.42 7.00 -0.11
C PHE A 99 7.18 7.22 -0.98
N LEU A 100 6.66 6.16 -1.59
CA LEU A 100 5.43 6.21 -2.36
C LEU A 100 4.23 6.62 -1.48
N THR A 101 4.09 6.07 -0.28
CA THR A 101 3.06 6.52 0.68
C THR A 101 3.22 8.00 1.03
N ILE A 102 4.44 8.49 1.29
CA ILE A 102 4.68 9.90 1.58
C ILE A 102 4.23 10.76 0.40
N ILE A 103 4.61 10.38 -0.83
CA ILE A 103 4.19 11.07 -2.05
C ILE A 103 2.68 11.08 -2.15
N LEU A 104 2.02 9.92 -2.11
CA LEU A 104 0.58 9.83 -2.30
C LEU A 104 -0.19 10.62 -1.22
N TRP A 105 0.30 10.67 0.02
CA TRP A 105 -0.35 11.41 1.11
C TRP A 105 -0.11 12.91 1.05
N ASN A 106 1.14 13.31 0.79
CA ASN A 106 1.62 14.69 0.76
C ASN A 106 1.91 15.12 -0.69
N SER A 107 1.11 14.73 -1.67
CA SER A 107 1.32 15.19 -3.05
C SER A 107 0.46 16.42 -3.33
N PRO A 108 0.91 17.32 -4.23
CA PRO A 108 0.06 18.34 -4.87
C PRO A 108 -1.24 17.77 -5.46
N MET A 109 -1.29 16.45 -5.71
CA MET A 109 -2.53 15.76 -6.06
C MET A 109 -3.68 16.05 -5.10
N ASN A 110 -3.44 16.36 -3.83
CA ASN A 110 -4.49 16.75 -2.88
C ASN A 110 -5.38 17.90 -3.37
N PHE A 111 -4.83 18.86 -4.11
CA PHE A 111 -5.59 19.96 -4.70
C PHE A 111 -6.48 19.50 -5.87
N LEU A 112 -5.99 18.48 -6.58
CA LEU A 112 -6.60 18.00 -7.81
C LEU A 112 -7.65 16.91 -7.52
N VAL A 113 -7.58 16.27 -6.36
CA VAL A 113 -8.50 15.21 -5.95
C VAL A 113 -9.96 15.69 -5.85
N HIS A 114 -10.21 16.93 -5.42
CA HIS A 114 -11.57 17.51 -5.43
C HIS A 114 -12.09 17.77 -6.85
N ARG A 115 -11.19 17.76 -7.84
CA ARG A 115 -11.47 18.07 -9.25
C ARG A 115 -11.52 16.82 -10.11
N SER A 116 -10.78 15.76 -9.79
CA SER A 116 -10.72 14.54 -10.61
C SER A 116 -10.88 13.28 -9.77
N MET A 117 -11.88 12.48 -10.15
CA MET A 117 -12.10 11.12 -9.70
C MET A 117 -10.93 10.21 -10.09
N THR A 118 -10.31 10.41 -11.25
CA THR A 118 -9.13 9.63 -11.67
C THR A 118 -7.99 9.80 -10.67
N ILE A 119 -7.67 11.04 -10.29
CA ILE A 119 -6.60 11.32 -9.32
C ILE A 119 -6.95 10.77 -7.94
N TYR A 120 -8.22 10.88 -7.54
CA TYR A 120 -8.71 10.28 -6.30
C TYR A 120 -8.48 8.76 -6.27
N THR A 121 -8.87 8.07 -7.34
CA THR A 121 -8.70 6.62 -7.48
C THR A 121 -7.24 6.22 -7.51
N ILE A 122 -6.39 6.92 -8.29
CA ILE A 122 -4.94 6.67 -8.31
C ILE A 122 -4.34 6.80 -6.91
N LYS A 123 -4.79 7.78 -6.13
CA LYS A 123 -4.28 7.97 -4.78
C LYS A 123 -4.64 6.81 -3.85
N LEU A 124 -5.92 6.41 -3.81
CA LEU A 124 -6.36 5.33 -2.94
C LEU A 124 -5.85 3.97 -3.38
N MET A 125 -5.92 3.68 -4.68
CA MET A 125 -5.45 2.41 -5.24
C MET A 125 -3.93 2.33 -5.22
N GLY A 126 -3.21 3.45 -5.42
CA GLY A 126 -1.75 3.48 -5.33
C GLY A 126 -1.25 3.08 -3.94
N GLU A 127 -1.95 3.46 -2.86
CA GLU A 127 -1.61 3.00 -1.51
C GLU A 127 -1.78 1.49 -1.35
N PHE A 128 -2.88 0.97 -1.90
CA PHE A 128 -3.26 -0.42 -1.75
C PHE A 128 -2.47 -1.38 -2.66
N GLU A 129 -2.25 -1.01 -3.92
CA GLU A 129 -1.67 -1.85 -4.97
C GLU A 129 -0.19 -1.64 -5.21
N LEU A 130 0.37 -0.49 -4.80
CA LEU A 130 1.78 -0.18 -5.04
C LEU A 130 2.53 0.01 -3.73
N ALA A 131 2.06 0.87 -2.84
CA ALA A 131 2.78 1.17 -1.60
C ALA A 131 2.76 -0.01 -0.62
N ALA A 132 1.58 -0.59 -0.39
CA ALA A 132 1.44 -1.77 0.48
C ALA A 132 2.32 -2.97 0.08
N PRO A 133 2.32 -3.46 -1.17
CA PRO A 133 3.20 -4.57 -1.55
C PRO A 133 4.68 -4.24 -1.38
N LEU A 134 5.11 -3.04 -1.78
CA LEU A 134 6.50 -2.61 -1.61
C LEU A 134 6.94 -2.61 -0.15
N LEU A 135 6.06 -2.12 0.75
CA LEU A 135 6.27 -2.20 2.19
C LEU A 135 6.35 -3.65 2.67
N VAL A 136 5.41 -4.50 2.28
CA VAL A 136 5.31 -5.89 2.74
C VAL A 136 6.50 -6.74 2.24
N LEU A 137 6.88 -6.60 0.96
CA LEU A 137 8.04 -7.27 0.38
C LEU A 137 9.34 -6.89 1.08
N GLY A 138 9.40 -5.67 1.62
CA GLY A 138 10.54 -5.18 2.36
C GLY A 138 10.64 -5.67 3.80
N ILE A 139 9.62 -6.34 4.33
CA ILE A 139 9.66 -6.92 5.68
C ILE A 139 10.58 -8.16 5.65
N PRO A 140 11.52 -8.30 6.61
CA PRO A 140 12.38 -9.47 6.65
C PRO A 140 11.61 -10.72 7.06
N ASP A 141 12.02 -11.87 6.54
CA ASP A 141 11.41 -13.16 6.88
C ASP A 141 11.79 -13.48 8.33
N ASN A 142 10.81 -13.66 9.22
CA ASN A 142 10.97 -13.88 10.67
C ASN A 142 10.99 -12.64 11.58
N VAL A 143 10.32 -11.55 11.20
CA VAL A 143 9.96 -10.54 12.22
C VAL A 143 9.04 -11.20 13.25
N THR A 144 9.54 -11.36 14.47
CA THR A 144 8.71 -11.80 15.59
C THR A 144 7.91 -10.61 16.10
N ILE A 145 6.59 -10.72 16.07
CA ILE A 145 5.71 -9.69 16.64
C ILE A 145 5.95 -9.69 18.15
N ASN A 146 6.36 -8.55 18.70
CA ASN A 146 6.58 -8.39 20.12
C ASN A 146 5.29 -8.76 20.87
N ASN A 147 5.40 -9.64 21.87
CA ASN A 147 4.29 -10.34 22.52
C ASN A 147 3.47 -9.45 23.49
N LYS A 148 3.23 -8.19 23.12
CA LYS A 148 2.25 -7.35 23.81
C LYS A 148 0.87 -7.94 23.50
N ARG A 149 0.30 -8.65 24.47
CA ARG A 149 -0.94 -9.43 24.37
C ARG A 149 -2.06 -8.73 23.59
N TYR A 150 -2.25 -7.42 23.79
CA TYR A 150 -3.27 -6.63 23.12
C TYR A 150 -2.99 -6.40 21.62
N LEU A 151 -1.78 -5.98 21.27
CA LEU A 151 -1.41 -5.74 19.86
C LEU A 151 -1.41 -7.05 19.06
N TYR A 152 -0.90 -8.12 19.67
CA TYR A 152 -0.94 -9.44 19.04
C TYR A 152 -2.38 -9.93 18.83
N GLY A 153 -3.27 -9.73 19.82
CA GLY A 153 -4.69 -10.08 19.68
C GLY A 153 -5.37 -9.31 18.56
N LEU A 154 -5.14 -8.00 18.48
CA LEU A 154 -5.67 -7.14 17.40
C LEU A 154 -5.15 -7.57 16.04
N LEU A 155 -3.83 -7.77 15.90
CA LEU A 155 -3.20 -8.22 14.67
C LEU A 155 -3.72 -9.59 14.25
N ARG A 156 -3.86 -10.53 15.20
CA ARG A 156 -4.42 -11.86 14.94
C ARG A 156 -5.87 -11.79 14.45
N PHE A 157 -6.67 -10.90 15.02
CA PHE A 157 -8.04 -10.67 14.59
C PHE A 157 -8.10 -10.06 13.18
N ALA A 158 -7.33 -8.99 12.95
CA ALA A 158 -7.26 -8.31 11.65
C ALA A 158 -6.66 -9.20 10.54
N HIS A 159 -5.75 -10.10 10.90
CA HIS A 159 -5.12 -11.07 10.00
C HIS A 159 -5.96 -12.36 9.85
N ASN A 160 -7.18 -12.42 10.39
CA ASN A 160 -8.07 -13.52 10.04
C ASN A 160 -8.55 -13.30 8.58
N PRO A 161 -8.34 -14.26 7.65
CA PRO A 161 -8.72 -14.10 6.24
C PRO A 161 -10.18 -13.67 6.05
N ALA A 162 -11.11 -14.21 6.85
CA ALA A 162 -12.51 -13.85 6.73
C ALA A 162 -12.77 -12.38 7.15
N VAL A 163 -12.10 -11.93 8.22
CA VAL A 163 -12.25 -10.56 8.72
C VAL A 163 -11.59 -9.56 7.78
N SER A 164 -10.38 -9.87 7.29
CA SER A 164 -9.67 -9.01 6.35
C SER A 164 -10.39 -8.92 5.01
N SER A 165 -10.89 -10.05 4.47
CA SER A 165 -11.73 -10.05 3.27
C SER A 165 -12.97 -9.20 3.48
N LEU A 166 -13.73 -9.43 4.55
CA LEU A 166 -14.97 -8.67 4.77
C LEU A 166 -14.69 -7.17 4.93
N ALA A 167 -13.66 -6.79 5.69
CA ALA A 167 -13.26 -5.40 5.87
C ALA A 167 -12.82 -4.76 4.56
N LEU A 168 -12.02 -5.47 3.76
CA LEU A 168 -11.55 -4.99 2.46
C LEU A 168 -12.69 -4.85 1.46
N LEU A 169 -13.55 -5.86 1.32
CA LEU A 169 -14.70 -5.80 0.43
C LEU A 169 -15.67 -4.69 0.83
N SER A 170 -15.90 -4.53 2.13
CA SER A 170 -16.72 -3.43 2.64
C SER A 170 -16.10 -2.09 2.28
N LEU A 171 -14.80 -1.91 2.49
CA LEU A 171 -14.12 -0.66 2.11
C LEU A 171 -14.20 -0.43 0.61
N LEU A 172 -13.82 -1.40 -0.22
CA LEU A 172 -13.79 -1.28 -1.67
C LEU A 172 -15.19 -0.95 -2.23
N VAL A 173 -16.21 -1.71 -1.84
CA VAL A 173 -17.57 -1.54 -2.37
C VAL A 173 -18.23 -0.27 -1.84
N LEU A 174 -18.23 -0.06 -0.53
CA LEU A 174 -18.90 1.09 0.07
C LEU A 174 -18.22 2.38 -0.39
N TRP A 175 -16.89 2.40 -0.41
CA TRP A 175 -16.15 3.61 -0.74
C TRP A 175 -16.17 3.97 -2.22
N SER A 176 -16.43 3.00 -3.10
CA SER A 176 -16.64 3.25 -4.53
C SER A 176 -18.01 3.87 -4.84
N MET A 177 -18.90 3.98 -3.86
CA MET A 177 -20.18 4.68 -4.04
C MET A 177 -19.97 6.20 -4.03
N SER A 178 -20.60 6.87 -5.00
CA SER A 178 -20.53 8.34 -5.16
C SER A 178 -20.83 9.12 -3.87
N SER A 179 -21.83 8.67 -3.09
CA SER A 179 -22.21 9.30 -1.83
C SER A 179 -21.11 9.24 -0.77
N GLN A 180 -20.37 8.13 -0.69
CA GLN A 180 -19.28 7.94 0.27
C GLN A 180 -18.04 8.72 -0.16
N MET A 181 -17.72 8.70 -1.46
CA MET A 181 -16.68 9.54 -2.02
C MET A 181 -16.93 11.03 -1.72
N TYR A 182 -18.17 11.50 -1.89
CA TYR A 182 -18.57 12.86 -1.55
C TYR A 182 -18.36 13.18 -0.06
N LEU A 183 -18.66 12.24 0.87
CA LEU A 183 -18.36 12.42 2.29
C LEU A 183 -16.86 12.58 2.55
N GLY A 184 -16.03 11.81 1.85
CA GLY A 184 -14.58 11.96 1.87
C GLY A 184 -14.13 13.36 1.42
N LEU A 185 -14.75 13.91 0.38
CA LEU A 185 -14.45 15.26 -0.10
C LEU A 185 -14.95 16.36 0.86
N LYS A 186 -16.08 16.12 1.54
CA LYS A 186 -16.71 17.10 2.44
C LYS A 186 -15.98 17.21 3.78
N TYR A 187 -15.49 16.10 4.33
CA TYR A 187 -14.86 16.06 5.64
C TYR A 187 -13.36 15.77 5.53
N SER A 188 -12.54 16.78 5.80
CA SER A 188 -11.07 16.68 5.75
C SER A 188 -10.48 15.55 6.61
N VAL A 189 -11.10 15.23 7.75
CA VAL A 189 -10.67 14.12 8.61
C VAL A 189 -10.81 12.77 7.88
N ILE A 190 -11.96 12.55 7.25
CA ILE A 190 -12.22 11.33 6.48
C ILE A 190 -11.27 11.26 5.29
N PHE A 191 -11.11 12.38 4.57
CA PHE A 191 -10.17 12.50 3.46
C PHE A 191 -8.74 12.08 3.84
N THR A 192 -8.30 12.48 5.03
CA THR A 192 -6.94 12.24 5.52
C THR A 192 -6.74 10.80 6.00
N LEU A 193 -7.75 10.23 6.67
CA LEU A 193 -7.66 8.89 7.25
C LEU A 193 -7.84 7.77 6.23
N LEU A 194 -8.62 8.03 5.17
CA LEU A 194 -9.01 7.02 4.21
C LEU A 194 -7.83 6.38 3.45
N PRO A 195 -6.84 7.13 2.91
CA PRO A 195 -5.63 6.53 2.34
C PRO A 195 -4.92 5.59 3.34
N GLY A 196 -4.98 5.89 4.64
CA GLY A 196 -4.46 5.01 5.70
C GLY A 196 -5.24 3.73 5.89
N ALA A 197 -6.56 3.77 5.74
CA ALA A 197 -7.37 2.56 5.76
C ALA A 197 -7.04 1.66 4.54
N TYR A 198 -6.89 2.25 3.36
CA TYR A 198 -6.47 1.53 2.14
C TYR A 198 -5.08 0.92 2.30
N LEU A 199 -4.10 1.70 2.75
CA LEU A 199 -2.74 1.22 3.00
C LEU A 199 -2.71 0.07 4.03
N ALA A 200 -3.41 0.23 5.15
CA ALA A 200 -3.44 -0.77 6.21
C ALA A 200 -4.07 -2.09 5.75
N LEU A 201 -5.21 -2.02 5.05
CA LEU A 201 -5.87 -3.22 4.51
C LEU A 201 -5.07 -3.86 3.36
N GLY A 202 -4.42 -3.05 2.53
CA GLY A 202 -3.46 -3.52 1.53
C GLY A 202 -2.33 -4.29 2.19
N ILE A 203 -1.68 -3.72 3.20
CA ILE A 203 -0.61 -4.39 3.95
C ILE A 203 -1.09 -5.73 4.50
N ILE A 204 -2.30 -5.78 5.08
CA ILE A 204 -2.87 -7.04 5.59
C ILE A 204 -3.08 -8.05 4.45
N LEU A 205 -3.69 -7.65 3.33
CA LEU A 205 -3.91 -8.52 2.17
C LEU A 205 -2.60 -9.12 1.65
N TRP A 206 -1.62 -8.25 1.38
CA TRP A 206 -0.32 -8.66 0.86
C TRP A 206 0.45 -9.52 1.87
N MET A 207 0.34 -9.25 3.17
CA MET A 207 0.93 -10.08 4.22
C MET A 207 0.34 -11.50 4.23
N GLN A 208 -0.98 -11.66 4.05
CA GLN A 208 -1.61 -12.99 3.99
C GLN A 208 -1.16 -13.80 2.76
N SER A 209 -1.06 -13.12 1.61
CA SER A 209 -0.61 -13.74 0.37
C SER A 209 0.87 -14.17 0.47
N LEU A 210 1.74 -13.29 0.96
CA LEU A 210 3.19 -13.51 1.01
C LEU A 210 3.67 -14.30 2.24
N LYS A 211 2.79 -14.63 3.21
CA LYS A 211 3.14 -15.37 4.45
C LYS A 211 4.28 -14.71 5.25
N VAL A 212 4.29 -13.38 5.34
CA VAL A 212 5.38 -12.63 6.02
C VAL A 212 5.51 -12.99 7.50
N PHE A 213 4.39 -13.27 8.18
CA PHE A 213 4.39 -13.64 9.60
C PHE A 213 3.90 -15.07 9.81
N PRO A 214 4.78 -16.06 10.00
CA PRO A 214 4.37 -17.46 10.21
C PRO A 214 3.57 -17.67 11.50
N SER A 215 3.64 -16.75 12.46
CA SER A 215 2.91 -16.82 13.73
C SER A 215 1.42 -16.45 13.65
N LEU A 216 1.00 -15.77 12.57
CA LEU A 216 -0.38 -15.34 12.38
C LEU A 216 -1.19 -16.38 11.60
N PRO A 217 -2.53 -16.41 11.74
CA PRO A 217 -3.39 -17.29 10.96
C PRO A 217 -3.22 -16.95 9.46
N ASN A 218 -2.56 -17.85 8.73
CA ASN A 218 -2.30 -17.71 7.30
C ASN A 218 -3.04 -18.78 6.52
N LEU A 219 -3.33 -18.46 5.25
CA LEU A 219 -3.83 -19.43 4.27
C LEU A 219 -2.78 -20.53 4.05
N ARG A 220 -3.22 -21.79 4.09
CA ARG A 220 -2.30 -22.94 4.13
C ARG A 220 -1.72 -23.20 2.74
N ASN A 221 -2.58 -23.29 1.74
CA ASN A 221 -2.23 -23.73 0.38
C ASN A 221 -2.16 -22.56 -0.61
N HIS A 222 -1.38 -22.72 -1.67
CA HIS A 222 -1.25 -21.73 -2.75
C HIS A 222 -2.58 -21.44 -3.45
N LEU A 223 -3.46 -22.43 -3.64
CA LEU A 223 -4.80 -22.25 -4.18
C LEU A 223 -5.67 -21.33 -3.31
N GLN A 224 -5.62 -21.48 -1.98
CA GLN A 224 -6.40 -20.65 -1.06
C GLN A 224 -5.93 -19.18 -1.13
N LYS A 225 -4.62 -18.96 -1.25
CA LYS A 225 -4.05 -17.63 -1.44
C LYS A 225 -4.45 -17.01 -2.78
N ALA A 226 -4.37 -17.79 -3.86
CA ALA A 226 -4.80 -17.37 -5.19
C ALA A 226 -6.28 -16.96 -5.16
N GLY A 227 -7.16 -17.81 -4.60
CA GLY A 227 -8.59 -17.53 -4.49
C GLY A 227 -8.89 -16.30 -3.62
N TYR A 228 -8.18 -16.14 -2.50
CA TYR A 228 -8.33 -14.98 -1.61
C TYR A 228 -8.04 -13.65 -2.33
N VAL A 229 -6.90 -13.55 -3.01
CA VAL A 229 -6.51 -12.35 -3.76
C VAL A 229 -7.41 -12.19 -5.01
N PHE A 230 -7.70 -13.28 -5.71
CA PHE A 230 -8.56 -13.24 -6.90
C PHE A 230 -9.94 -12.66 -6.62
N VAL A 231 -10.59 -13.06 -5.52
CA VAL A 231 -11.93 -12.55 -5.17
C VAL A 231 -11.88 -11.03 -4.91
N THR A 232 -10.87 -10.54 -4.20
CA THR A 232 -10.74 -9.11 -3.91
C THR A 232 -10.47 -8.32 -5.19
N GLU A 233 -9.62 -8.85 -6.06
CA GLU A 233 -9.29 -8.21 -7.34
C GLU A 233 -10.44 -8.21 -8.33
N VAL A 234 -11.18 -9.31 -8.45
CA VAL A 234 -12.35 -9.37 -9.33
C VAL A 234 -13.39 -8.33 -8.93
N ILE A 235 -13.58 -8.09 -7.63
CA ILE A 235 -14.50 -7.05 -7.15
C ILE A 235 -13.95 -5.67 -7.48
N MET A 236 -12.65 -5.43 -7.27
CA MET A 236 -12.01 -4.16 -7.61
C MET A 236 -12.08 -3.86 -9.12
N MET A 237 -11.65 -4.80 -9.96
CA MET A 237 -11.72 -4.71 -11.42
C MET A 237 -13.17 -4.61 -11.90
N GLY A 238 -14.10 -5.32 -11.26
CA GLY A 238 -15.52 -5.24 -11.56
C GLY A 238 -16.07 -3.83 -11.38
N MET A 239 -15.72 -3.15 -10.28
CA MET A 239 -16.08 -1.75 -10.06
C MET A 239 -15.41 -0.81 -11.07
N GLY A 240 -14.12 -1.01 -11.35
CA GLY A 240 -13.41 -0.26 -12.38
C GLY A 240 -14.04 -0.40 -13.77
N GLY A 241 -14.46 -1.61 -14.11
CA GLY A 241 -15.23 -1.91 -15.32
C GLY A 241 -16.60 -1.22 -15.32
N MET A 242 -17.35 -1.28 -14.23
CA MET A 242 -18.63 -0.56 -14.11
C MET A 242 -18.46 0.95 -14.35
N TRP A 243 -17.40 1.56 -13.82
CA TRP A 243 -17.11 2.98 -14.08
C TRP A 243 -16.74 3.27 -15.53
N PHE A 244 -15.91 2.42 -16.14
CA PHE A 244 -15.49 2.57 -17.53
C PHE A 244 -16.64 2.40 -18.54
N TRP A 245 -17.49 1.39 -18.34
CA TRP A 245 -18.64 1.11 -19.20
C TRP A 245 -19.88 1.95 -18.87
N SER A 246 -19.83 2.83 -17.86
CA SER A 246 -21.00 3.64 -17.50
C SER A 246 -21.40 4.60 -18.62
N SER A 247 -22.71 4.72 -18.83
CA SER A 247 -23.33 5.70 -19.73
C SER A 247 -23.68 7.01 -19.04
N THR A 248 -23.80 7.00 -17.71
CA THR A 248 -24.14 8.17 -16.89
C THR A 248 -23.04 8.45 -15.88
N SER A 249 -22.85 9.74 -15.57
CA SER A 249 -21.85 10.16 -14.60
C SER A 249 -22.41 10.06 -13.18
N THR A 250 -21.73 9.29 -12.35
CA THR A 250 -21.88 9.26 -10.89
C THR A 250 -20.70 9.96 -10.21
N ASN A 251 -19.86 10.66 -10.96
CA ASN A 251 -18.67 11.35 -10.47
C ASN A 251 -19.07 12.47 -9.49
N PRO A 252 -18.68 12.38 -8.20
CA PRO A 252 -18.99 13.42 -7.22
C PRO A 252 -18.08 14.65 -7.33
N MET A 253 -17.00 14.59 -8.14
CA MET A 253 -16.10 15.70 -8.38
C MET A 253 -16.66 16.60 -9.49
N GLY A 254 -17.27 17.72 -9.13
CA GLY A 254 -17.97 18.61 -10.07
C GLY A 254 -17.08 19.46 -10.98
N SER A 255 -15.74 19.40 -10.86
CA SER A 255 -14.81 20.36 -11.49
C SER A 255 -13.74 19.73 -12.39
N SER A 256 -13.94 18.51 -12.89
CA SER A 256 -12.97 17.81 -13.76
C SER A 256 -12.68 18.54 -15.08
N HIS A 257 -13.67 19.29 -15.58
CA HIS A 257 -13.55 20.11 -16.78
C HIS A 257 -12.55 21.25 -16.63
N ILE A 258 -12.33 21.73 -15.39
CA ILE A 258 -11.40 22.82 -15.09
C ILE A 258 -9.96 22.32 -15.13
N LEU A 259 -9.72 21.05 -14.80
CA LEU A 259 -8.37 20.52 -14.75
C LEU A 259 -7.85 20.27 -16.17
N TRP A 260 -8.49 19.36 -16.90
CA TRP A 260 -7.96 18.80 -18.16
C TRP A 260 -8.96 18.94 -19.32
N GLY A 261 -9.98 19.78 -19.19
CA GLY A 261 -11.05 19.90 -20.19
C GLY A 261 -11.95 18.67 -20.28
N MET A 262 -11.86 17.74 -19.31
CA MET A 262 -12.59 16.47 -19.33
C MET A 262 -14.00 16.62 -18.76
N THR A 263 -14.97 15.98 -19.40
CA THR A 263 -16.33 15.87 -18.82
C THR A 263 -16.28 14.97 -17.59
N PRO A 264 -17.19 15.14 -16.61
CA PRO A 264 -17.26 14.27 -15.42
C PRO A 264 -17.41 12.78 -15.76
N LEU A 265 -18.11 12.47 -16.86
CA LEU A 265 -18.23 11.09 -17.38
C LEU A 265 -16.90 10.56 -17.92
N SER A 266 -16.16 11.37 -18.68
CA SER A 266 -14.84 10.97 -19.19
C SER A 266 -13.86 10.70 -18.04
N ASP A 267 -13.84 11.57 -17.03
CA ASP A 267 -12.98 11.41 -15.86
C ASP A 267 -13.35 10.15 -15.05
N GLN A 268 -14.64 9.84 -14.90
CA GLN A 268 -15.06 8.58 -14.28
C GLN A 268 -14.58 7.35 -15.06
N ARG A 269 -14.64 7.39 -16.39
CA ARG A 269 -14.15 6.28 -17.21
C ARG A 269 -12.64 6.10 -17.07
N SER A 270 -11.89 7.20 -17.07
CA SER A 270 -10.46 7.20 -16.81
C SER A 270 -10.12 6.67 -15.41
N ALA A 271 -10.92 7.01 -14.40
CA ALA A 271 -10.80 6.44 -13.06
C ALA A 271 -11.00 4.92 -13.07
N GLY A 272 -11.99 4.43 -13.83
CA GLY A 272 -12.21 3.00 -14.04
C GLY A 272 -11.02 2.29 -14.68
N ILE A 273 -10.42 2.89 -15.72
CA ILE A 273 -9.17 2.37 -16.34
C ILE A 273 -8.04 2.35 -15.33
N ALA A 274 -7.83 3.44 -14.59
CA ALA A 274 -6.75 3.53 -13.61
C ALA A 274 -6.90 2.48 -12.51
N MET A 275 -8.13 2.22 -12.05
CA MET A 275 -8.43 1.18 -11.08
C MET A 275 -8.05 -0.21 -11.61
N MET A 276 -8.50 -0.57 -12.83
CA MET A 276 -8.18 -1.86 -13.46
C MET A 276 -6.69 -2.02 -13.80
N ALA A 277 -6.00 -0.92 -14.15
CA ALA A 277 -4.57 -0.95 -14.44
C ALA A 277 -3.75 -1.12 -13.16
N LEU A 278 -4.17 -0.49 -12.06
CA LEU A 278 -3.49 -0.61 -10.77
C LEU A 278 -3.67 -1.99 -10.13
N SER A 279 -4.71 -2.75 -10.46
CA SER A 279 -4.89 -4.16 -10.02
C SER A 279 -4.05 -5.18 -10.80
N LEU A 280 -3.23 -4.76 -11.77
CA LEU A 280 -2.39 -5.69 -12.52
C LEU A 280 -1.32 -6.40 -11.66
N PRO A 281 -0.63 -5.75 -10.70
CA PRO A 281 0.36 -6.41 -9.85
C PRO A 281 -0.24 -7.54 -9.00
N THR A 282 -1.41 -7.34 -8.41
CA THR A 282 -2.15 -8.39 -7.68
C THR A 282 -2.61 -9.50 -8.61
N MET A 283 -3.04 -9.20 -9.84
CA MET A 283 -3.34 -10.25 -10.82
C MET A 283 -2.11 -11.08 -11.20
N CYS A 284 -0.94 -10.47 -11.37
CA CYS A 284 0.32 -11.20 -11.55
C CYS A 284 0.63 -12.10 -10.34
N LEU A 285 0.35 -11.63 -9.12
CA LEU A 285 0.50 -12.42 -7.90
C LEU A 285 -0.46 -13.62 -7.85
N VAL A 286 -1.71 -13.44 -8.27
CA VAL A 286 -2.70 -14.53 -8.40
C VAL A 286 -2.19 -15.57 -9.40
N SER A 287 -1.75 -15.15 -10.57
CA SER A 287 -1.18 -16.05 -11.59
C SER A 287 0.02 -16.82 -11.04
N TRP A 288 0.91 -16.14 -10.31
CA TRP A 288 2.05 -16.78 -9.66
C TRP A 288 1.64 -17.82 -8.60
N HIS A 289 0.67 -17.51 -7.75
CA HIS A 289 0.16 -18.48 -6.76
C HIS A 289 -0.53 -19.67 -7.43
N PHE A 290 -1.28 -19.44 -8.49
CA PHE A 290 -1.91 -20.51 -9.25
C PHE A 290 -0.86 -21.43 -9.90
N TRP A 291 0.18 -20.86 -10.49
CA TRP A 291 1.31 -21.61 -11.04
C TRP A 291 2.02 -22.46 -9.98
N ARG A 292 2.32 -21.88 -8.80
CA ARG A 292 2.91 -22.61 -7.67
C ARG A 292 2.03 -23.76 -7.20
N TRP A 293 0.72 -23.56 -7.15
CA TRP A 293 -0.20 -24.64 -6.81
C TRP A 293 -0.19 -25.77 -7.84
N ILE A 294 -0.12 -25.47 -9.13
CA ILE A 294 0.04 -26.51 -10.18
C ILE A 294 1.35 -27.26 -10.01
N GLU A 295 2.47 -26.56 -9.75
CA GLU A 295 3.76 -27.20 -9.49
C GLU A 295 3.68 -28.16 -8.29
N ASP A 296 3.07 -27.72 -7.19
CA ASP A 296 2.87 -28.54 -5.98
C ASP A 296 2.06 -29.80 -6.28
N VAL A 297 1.00 -29.70 -7.10
CA VAL A 297 0.16 -30.84 -7.50
C VAL A 297 0.92 -31.80 -8.41
N LEU A 298 1.68 -31.30 -9.38
CA LEU A 298 2.43 -32.12 -10.34
C LEU A 298 3.62 -32.86 -9.72
N HIS A 299 4.21 -32.32 -8.66
CA HIS A 299 5.35 -32.93 -7.95
C HIS A 299 4.93 -33.77 -6.76
N ASP A 300 3.62 -33.93 -6.51
CA ASP A 300 3.11 -34.77 -5.43
C ASP A 300 3.24 -36.26 -5.82
N PRO A 301 4.08 -37.04 -5.13
CA PRO A 301 4.30 -38.45 -5.46
C PRO A 301 3.03 -39.31 -5.45
N GLU A 302 1.98 -38.89 -4.73
CA GLU A 302 0.70 -39.61 -4.75
C GLU A 302 -0.10 -39.43 -6.05
N THR A 303 0.15 -38.35 -6.81
CA THR A 303 -0.51 -38.11 -8.12
C THR A 303 0.25 -38.75 -9.29
N LEU A 304 1.55 -39.02 -9.12
CA LEU A 304 2.38 -39.74 -10.10
C LEU A 304 2.07 -41.25 -10.15
N LEU A 305 1.41 -41.81 -9.13
CA LEU A 305 0.99 -43.22 -9.10
C LEU A 305 -0.06 -43.60 -10.15
N PHE A 306 -0.64 -42.62 -10.87
CA PHE A 306 -1.61 -42.85 -11.94
C PHE A 306 -1.00 -42.82 -13.35
N VAL A 307 0.31 -42.63 -13.49
CA VAL A 307 0.97 -42.52 -14.82
C VAL A 307 1.75 -43.78 -15.22
N ASP A 308 2.06 -44.70 -14.29
CA ASP A 308 2.88 -45.89 -14.56
C ASP A 308 2.11 -47.23 -14.52
N SER A 309 0.82 -47.27 -14.90
CA SER A 309 0.05 -48.53 -14.98
C SER A 309 -0.42 -48.90 -16.40
N GLU A 310 0.41 -48.66 -17.40
CA GLU A 310 0.30 -49.33 -18.71
C GLU A 310 1.61 -50.08 -19.01
N ASP A 311 1.72 -51.29 -18.45
CA ASP A 311 2.47 -52.44 -19.00
C ASP A 311 1.57 -53.69 -18.90
#